data_AF-A0A2X1BFT0-F1
#
_entry.id   AF-A0A2X1BFT0-F1
#
_cell.length_a   1.000
_cell.length_b   1.000
_cell.length_c   1.000
_cell.angle_alpha   90.00
_cell.angle_beta   90.00
_cell.angle_gamma   90.00
#
_symmetry.space_group_name_H-M   'P 1'
#
loop_
_entity.id
_entity.type
_entity.pdbx_description
1 polymer ?
#
loop_
_entity_poly.entity_id
_entity_poly.type
_entity_poly.pdbx_seq_one_letter_code
_entity_poly.pdbx_strand_id
1 'polypeptide(L)'
;MGWSYPGCKGSSGYVNASTETKESITVIKQYGGYGLDADGDGKASMWSIADAVMTTAYYLNRNGYSKNVNKAIYSYNHSDSYVSLINQKAAEFKNAATHVEAGGGGTPNDLGFVAPTRGRITSSWGNRELGKGKDFHAALDIANSIGTKVVAVADGTVTITNTGCPVGYLGSKCGYGWGNYIRITHVINGVTYESIYGHLSQVNVGANRQVKAGEIIGLMGSSGSSTGSHLHIELHKPKRYGNNDNALNPLYYLPPIQQ
;
A
#
# COMPACT_ATOMS: atom_id res chain seq x y z
N MET A 1 -25.37 -14.76 -15.40
CA MET A 1 -26.18 -14.76 -16.63
C MET A 1 -25.33 -14.18 -17.75
N GLY A 2 -24.90 -14.97 -18.72
CA GLY A 2 -24.04 -14.44 -19.79
C GLY A 2 -23.35 -15.46 -20.67
N TRP A 3 -23.42 -16.76 -20.36
CA TRP A 3 -22.88 -17.80 -21.23
C TRP A 3 -23.99 -18.76 -21.59
N SER A 4 -24.08 -19.11 -22.87
CA SER A 4 -24.97 -20.15 -23.40
C SER A 4 -24.34 -21.55 -23.32
N TYR A 5 -23.39 -21.74 -22.40
CA TYR A 5 -22.67 -23.00 -22.23
C TYR A 5 -23.65 -24.11 -21.80
N PRO A 6 -23.60 -25.33 -22.39
CA PRO A 6 -24.55 -26.41 -22.09
C PRO A 6 -24.70 -26.74 -20.60
N GLY A 7 -23.61 -26.62 -19.82
CA GLY A 7 -23.60 -26.83 -18.37
C GLY A 7 -24.30 -25.75 -17.53
N CYS A 8 -24.95 -24.75 -18.16
CA CYS A 8 -25.73 -23.70 -17.49
C CYS A 8 -27.25 -23.92 -17.55
N LYS A 9 -27.73 -24.96 -18.23
CA LYS A 9 -29.18 -25.18 -18.40
C LYS A 9 -29.87 -25.34 -17.05
N GLY A 10 -30.87 -24.50 -16.78
CA GLY A 10 -31.66 -24.52 -15.56
C GLY A 10 -30.94 -24.00 -14.31
N SER A 11 -29.76 -23.40 -14.45
CA SER A 11 -29.02 -22.81 -13.33
C SER A 11 -29.12 -21.28 -13.33
N SER A 12 -29.11 -20.67 -12.14
CA SER A 12 -29.03 -19.22 -11.97
C SER A 12 -27.60 -18.68 -12.21
N GLY A 13 -26.95 -19.15 -13.28
CA GLY A 13 -25.58 -18.76 -13.64
C GLY A 13 -24.48 -19.67 -13.10
N TYR A 14 -24.81 -20.82 -12.52
CA TYR A 14 -23.80 -21.84 -12.19
C TYR A 14 -23.38 -22.59 -13.46
N VAL A 15 -22.08 -22.56 -13.75
CA VAL A 15 -21.50 -23.35 -14.85
C VAL A 15 -20.97 -24.66 -14.28
N ASN A 16 -21.64 -25.78 -14.59
CA ASN A 16 -21.10 -27.10 -14.25
C ASN A 16 -20.05 -27.53 -15.29
N ALA A 17 -18.80 -27.12 -15.10
CA ALA A 17 -17.67 -27.43 -15.97
C ALA A 17 -16.34 -27.43 -15.17
N SER A 18 -15.24 -27.90 -15.78
CA SER A 18 -13.91 -27.82 -15.17
C SER A 18 -13.43 -26.36 -15.10
N THR A 19 -12.46 -26.08 -14.22
CA THR A 19 -11.82 -24.76 -14.14
C THR A 19 -11.21 -24.36 -15.48
N GLU A 20 -10.55 -25.29 -16.17
CA GLU A 20 -9.99 -25.05 -17.51
C GLU A 20 -11.07 -24.61 -18.51
N THR A 21 -12.26 -25.22 -18.49
CA THR A 21 -13.38 -24.79 -19.33
C THR A 21 -13.89 -23.39 -18.95
N LYS A 22 -13.93 -23.06 -17.65
CA LYS A 22 -14.40 -21.76 -17.15
C LYS A 22 -13.40 -20.63 -17.40
N GLU A 23 -12.13 -20.95 -17.55
CA GLU A 23 -11.06 -19.96 -17.78
C GLU A 23 -10.59 -19.92 -19.24
N SER A 24 -10.99 -20.89 -20.08
CA SER A 24 -10.62 -20.97 -21.49
C SER A 24 -11.26 -19.86 -22.31
N ILE A 25 -10.48 -18.86 -22.70
CA ILE A 25 -10.87 -17.71 -23.54
C ILE A 25 -11.68 -18.16 -24.77
N THR A 26 -11.25 -19.24 -25.42
CA THR A 26 -11.92 -19.81 -26.59
C THR A 26 -13.34 -20.28 -26.26
N VAL A 27 -13.51 -21.02 -25.16
CA VAL A 27 -14.83 -21.48 -24.70
C VAL A 27 -15.70 -20.29 -24.27
N ILE A 28 -15.15 -19.36 -23.49
CA ILE A 28 -15.85 -18.15 -23.06
C ILE A 28 -16.47 -17.47 -24.28
N LYS A 29 -15.63 -17.17 -25.29
CA LYS A 29 -16.03 -16.48 -26.51
C LYS A 29 -17.04 -17.27 -27.32
N GLN A 30 -16.84 -18.58 -27.46
CA GLN A 30 -17.75 -19.46 -28.19
C GLN A 30 -19.17 -19.42 -27.63
N TYR A 31 -19.30 -19.38 -26.31
CA TYR A 31 -20.61 -19.40 -25.63
C TYR A 31 -21.10 -18.02 -25.20
N GLY A 32 -20.53 -16.95 -25.76
CA GLY A 32 -21.03 -15.58 -25.58
C GLY A 32 -20.66 -14.92 -24.24
N GLY A 33 -19.65 -15.46 -23.58
CA GLY A 33 -19.18 -15.00 -22.28
C GLY A 33 -18.39 -13.70 -22.30
N TYR A 34 -18.22 -13.14 -21.09
CA TYR A 34 -17.57 -11.85 -20.88
C TYR A 34 -16.13 -11.92 -20.36
N GLY A 35 -15.63 -13.11 -19.99
CA GLY A 35 -14.28 -13.26 -19.44
C GLY A 35 -13.20 -12.78 -20.41
N LEU A 36 -12.25 -12.01 -19.89
CA LEU A 36 -11.10 -11.47 -20.60
C LEU A 36 -9.81 -11.92 -19.90
N ASP A 37 -8.81 -12.22 -20.72
CA ASP A 37 -7.41 -12.38 -20.31
C ASP A 37 -6.73 -11.00 -20.42
N ALA A 38 -6.58 -10.35 -19.29
CA ALA A 38 -6.10 -8.98 -19.19
C ALA A 38 -4.61 -8.90 -18.86
N ASP A 39 -4.06 -9.91 -18.20
CA ASP A 39 -2.63 -9.99 -17.88
C ASP A 39 -1.81 -10.77 -18.93
N GLY A 40 -2.48 -11.42 -19.88
CA GLY A 40 -1.87 -12.10 -21.03
C GLY A 40 -1.36 -13.50 -20.71
N ASP A 41 -1.85 -14.14 -19.65
CA ASP A 41 -1.41 -15.47 -19.21
C ASP A 41 -2.08 -16.63 -19.97
N GLY A 42 -3.00 -16.32 -20.89
CA GLY A 42 -3.75 -17.28 -21.69
C GLY A 42 -5.04 -17.76 -21.03
N LYS A 43 -5.42 -17.23 -19.87
CA LYS A 43 -6.63 -17.58 -19.12
C LYS A 43 -7.43 -16.33 -18.80
N ALA A 44 -8.73 -16.50 -18.66
CA ALA A 44 -9.63 -15.46 -18.16
C ALA A 44 -10.13 -15.89 -16.78
N SER A 45 -9.28 -15.71 -15.76
CA SER A 45 -9.53 -16.19 -14.41
C SER A 45 -10.26 -15.16 -13.55
N MET A 46 -11.34 -15.57 -12.89
CA MET A 46 -11.99 -14.73 -11.88
C MET A 46 -11.13 -14.50 -10.62
N TRP A 47 -10.03 -15.25 -10.48
CA TRP A 47 -9.10 -15.15 -9.36
C TRP A 47 -7.89 -14.25 -9.67
N SER A 48 -7.65 -13.93 -10.95
CA SER A 48 -6.73 -12.84 -11.33
C SER A 48 -7.44 -11.50 -11.18
N ILE A 49 -6.82 -10.59 -10.44
CA ILE A 49 -7.38 -9.24 -10.23
C ILE A 49 -7.45 -8.50 -11.58
N ALA A 50 -6.45 -8.66 -12.45
CA ALA A 50 -6.41 -8.00 -13.75
C ALA A 50 -7.61 -8.42 -14.61
N ASP A 51 -7.80 -9.73 -14.75
CA ASP A 51 -8.91 -10.32 -15.51
C ASP A 51 -10.27 -9.96 -14.92
N ALA A 52 -10.43 -10.08 -13.61
CA ALA A 52 -11.70 -9.81 -12.93
C ALA A 52 -12.13 -8.34 -13.10
N VAL A 53 -11.19 -7.39 -12.97
CA VAL A 53 -11.48 -5.95 -13.13
C VAL A 53 -11.84 -5.65 -14.58
N MET A 54 -11.04 -6.11 -15.54
CA MET A 54 -11.26 -5.84 -16.96
C MET A 54 -12.52 -6.52 -17.49
N THR A 55 -12.77 -7.78 -17.10
CA THR A 55 -14.00 -8.51 -17.39
C THR A 55 -15.22 -7.77 -16.86
N THR A 56 -15.14 -7.26 -15.62
CA THR A 56 -16.25 -6.49 -15.01
C THR A 56 -16.52 -5.20 -15.79
N ALA A 57 -15.47 -4.44 -16.14
CA ALA A 57 -15.59 -3.22 -16.93
C ALA A 57 -16.20 -3.49 -18.31
N TYR A 58 -15.74 -4.56 -18.98
CA TYR A 58 -16.27 -5.01 -20.27
C TYR A 58 -17.75 -5.40 -20.18
N TYR A 59 -18.12 -6.19 -19.18
CA TYR A 59 -19.50 -6.56 -18.89
C TYR A 59 -20.40 -5.33 -18.69
N LEU A 60 -20.00 -4.41 -17.81
CA LEU A 60 -20.79 -3.22 -17.50
C LEU A 60 -20.97 -2.33 -18.74
N ASN A 61 -19.90 -2.10 -19.51
CA ASN A 61 -19.96 -1.32 -20.74
C ASN A 61 -20.95 -1.95 -21.75
N ARG A 62 -20.86 -3.27 -21.97
CA ARG A 62 -21.80 -4.01 -22.83
C ARG A 62 -23.24 -3.93 -22.38
N ASN A 63 -23.48 -3.78 -21.08
CA ASN A 63 -24.81 -3.63 -20.48
C ASN A 63 -25.25 -2.17 -20.35
N GLY A 64 -24.58 -1.23 -21.03
CA GLY A 64 -25.03 0.15 -21.16
C GLY A 64 -24.69 1.04 -19.97
N TYR A 65 -23.61 0.72 -19.23
CA TYR A 65 -23.16 1.51 -18.07
C TYR A 65 -23.05 3.01 -18.37
N SER A 66 -22.54 3.38 -19.55
CA SER A 66 -22.42 4.79 -19.98
C SER A 66 -23.75 5.53 -20.12
N LYS A 67 -24.87 4.80 -20.27
CA LYS A 67 -26.22 5.36 -20.39
C LYS A 67 -26.99 5.27 -19.08
N ASN A 68 -26.88 4.14 -18.39
CA ASN A 68 -27.56 3.90 -17.13
C ASN A 68 -26.79 2.88 -16.28
N VAL A 69 -26.07 3.41 -15.29
CA VAL A 69 -25.23 2.63 -14.37
C VAL A 69 -26.06 1.58 -13.61
N ASN A 70 -27.19 1.97 -13.04
CA ASN A 70 -28.03 1.08 -12.24
C ASN A 70 -28.57 -0.10 -13.06
N LYS A 71 -29.01 0.17 -14.29
CA LYS A 71 -29.47 -0.87 -15.21
C LYS A 71 -28.34 -1.84 -15.57
N ALA A 72 -27.14 -1.33 -15.82
CA ALA A 72 -25.99 -2.17 -16.15
C ALA A 72 -25.57 -3.10 -14.99
N ILE A 73 -25.60 -2.60 -13.75
CA ILE A 73 -25.33 -3.40 -12.54
C ILE A 73 -26.47 -4.40 -12.31
N TYR A 74 -27.73 -3.97 -12.48
CA TYR A 74 -28.90 -4.83 -12.33
C TYR A 74 -28.88 -6.02 -13.29
N SER A 75 -28.38 -5.87 -14.51
CA SER A 75 -28.24 -6.98 -15.47
C SER A 75 -27.46 -8.18 -14.93
N TYR A 76 -26.61 -7.99 -13.91
CA TYR A 76 -25.77 -9.05 -13.36
C TYR A 76 -26.52 -9.90 -12.33
N ASN A 77 -27.14 -9.26 -11.33
CA ASN A 77 -27.71 -9.92 -10.16
C ASN A 77 -29.24 -9.78 -10.04
N HIS A 78 -29.87 -8.90 -10.83
CA HIS A 78 -31.30 -8.63 -10.84
C HIS A 78 -31.91 -8.26 -9.48
N SER A 79 -31.12 -7.59 -8.63
CA SER A 79 -31.53 -7.15 -7.30
C SER A 79 -31.23 -5.68 -7.07
N ASP A 80 -32.23 -4.90 -6.70
CA ASP A 80 -32.08 -3.47 -6.39
C ASP A 80 -31.21 -3.25 -5.12
N SER A 81 -31.26 -4.17 -4.16
CA SER A 81 -30.39 -4.11 -2.98
C SER A 81 -28.93 -4.35 -3.35
N TYR A 82 -28.66 -5.22 -4.33
CA TYR A 82 -27.33 -5.42 -4.88
C TYR A 82 -26.85 -4.17 -5.64
N VAL A 83 -27.69 -3.57 -6.48
CA VAL A 83 -27.35 -2.30 -7.16
C VAL A 83 -26.98 -1.22 -6.16
N SER A 84 -27.79 -1.10 -5.09
CA SER A 84 -27.56 -0.12 -4.02
C SER A 84 -26.23 -0.38 -3.29
N LEU A 85 -25.94 -1.64 -2.96
CA LEU A 85 -24.68 -2.04 -2.35
C LEU A 85 -23.48 -1.71 -3.23
N ILE A 86 -23.52 -2.04 -4.52
CA ILE A 86 -22.42 -1.76 -5.45
C ILE A 86 -22.21 -0.26 -5.60
N ASN A 87 -23.27 0.53 -5.71
CA ASN A 87 -23.16 1.99 -5.77
C ASN A 87 -22.58 2.57 -4.47
N GLN A 88 -22.97 2.04 -3.31
CA GLN A 88 -22.39 2.43 -2.03
C GLN A 88 -20.89 2.10 -1.98
N LYS A 89 -20.50 0.88 -2.36
CA LYS A 89 -19.08 0.47 -2.43
C LYS A 89 -18.30 1.29 -3.44
N ALA A 90 -18.85 1.57 -4.61
CA ALA A 90 -18.22 2.43 -5.60
C ALA A 90 -18.01 3.85 -5.06
N ALA A 91 -18.95 4.40 -4.29
CA ALA A 91 -18.79 5.69 -3.63
C ALA A 91 -17.71 5.66 -2.53
N GLU A 92 -17.66 4.59 -1.73
CA GLU A 92 -16.57 4.36 -0.76
C GLU A 92 -15.21 4.33 -1.47
N PHE A 93 -15.06 3.57 -2.55
CA PHE A 93 -13.81 3.48 -3.32
C PHE A 93 -13.47 4.75 -4.10
N LYS A 94 -14.48 5.48 -4.61
CA LYS A 94 -14.28 6.78 -5.29
C LYS A 94 -13.64 7.81 -4.36
N ASN A 95 -13.97 7.74 -3.07
CA ASN A 95 -13.40 8.62 -2.04
C ASN A 95 -12.14 8.02 -1.39
N ALA A 96 -11.95 6.69 -1.41
CA ALA A 96 -10.77 6.02 -0.88
C ALA A 96 -9.59 5.97 -1.89
N ALA A 97 -9.84 6.19 -3.17
CA ALA A 97 -8.82 6.19 -4.22
C ALA A 97 -8.35 7.61 -4.56
N THR A 98 -7.71 8.29 -3.63
CA THR A 98 -6.68 9.26 -4.03
C THR A 98 -5.48 8.46 -4.51
N HIS A 99 -5.30 8.40 -5.84
CA HIS A 99 -3.99 8.14 -6.41
C HIS A 99 -3.07 9.28 -5.96
N VAL A 100 -2.39 9.08 -4.84
CA VAL A 100 -1.24 9.92 -4.49
C VAL A 100 -0.14 9.50 -5.45
N GLU A 101 0.36 10.42 -6.26
CA GLU A 101 1.51 10.13 -7.12
C GLU A 101 2.61 9.49 -6.28
N ALA A 102 2.89 8.21 -6.59
CA ALA A 102 3.81 7.36 -5.86
C ALA A 102 5.15 8.07 -5.69
N GLY A 103 5.37 8.56 -4.48
CA GLY A 103 6.62 9.15 -4.05
C GLY A 103 7.57 8.12 -3.47
N GLY A 104 7.68 6.93 -4.07
CA GLY A 104 8.74 5.98 -3.72
C GLY A 104 8.31 4.66 -3.09
N GLY A 105 7.02 4.40 -2.86
CA GLY A 105 6.54 3.08 -2.43
C GLY A 105 5.90 2.33 -3.58
N GLY A 106 6.49 1.20 -3.99
CA GLY A 106 5.86 0.26 -4.92
C GLY A 106 4.58 -0.37 -4.33
N THR A 107 4.05 -1.40 -4.98
CA THR A 107 2.90 -2.17 -4.45
C THR A 107 3.20 -2.71 -3.04
N PRO A 108 2.22 -2.68 -2.11
CA PRO A 108 2.39 -3.32 -0.81
C PRO A 108 2.79 -4.79 -0.95
N ASN A 109 3.62 -5.30 -0.03
CA ASN A 109 3.88 -6.74 0.08
C ASN A 109 2.72 -7.48 0.77
N ASP A 110 2.83 -8.81 0.89
CA ASP A 110 1.83 -9.66 1.54
C ASP A 110 1.58 -9.31 3.02
N LEU A 111 2.49 -8.56 3.64
CA LEU A 111 2.36 -8.06 5.01
C LEU A 111 1.65 -6.71 5.08
N GLY A 112 1.26 -6.12 3.95
CA GLY A 112 0.57 -4.83 3.87
C GLY A 112 1.48 -3.61 3.95
N PHE A 113 2.79 -3.77 3.77
CA PHE A 113 3.78 -2.68 3.84
C PHE A 113 4.30 -2.29 2.45
N VAL A 114 4.56 -1.00 2.26
CA VAL A 114 5.30 -0.44 1.11
C VAL A 114 6.71 -0.01 1.51
N ALA A 115 7.62 0.07 0.54
CA ALA A 115 8.94 0.65 0.78
C ALA A 115 8.80 2.15 1.14
N PRO A 116 9.46 2.63 2.21
CA PRO A 116 9.28 4.02 2.68
C PRO A 116 9.95 5.06 1.78
N THR A 117 10.92 4.65 0.97
CA THR A 117 11.67 5.49 0.04
C THR A 117 12.50 4.63 -0.91
N ARG A 118 13.24 5.27 -1.83
CA ARG A 118 14.25 4.64 -2.69
C ARG A 118 15.64 5.05 -2.23
N GLY A 119 16.62 4.18 -2.39
CA GLY A 119 18.02 4.48 -2.10
C GLY A 119 18.84 3.27 -1.69
N ARG A 120 20.04 3.55 -1.17
CA ARG A 120 20.98 2.52 -0.73
C ARG A 120 20.87 2.33 0.78
N ILE A 121 20.69 1.10 1.24
CA ILE A 121 20.80 0.78 2.67
C ILE A 121 22.25 1.03 3.12
N THR A 122 22.44 1.92 4.10
CA THR A 122 23.77 2.29 4.63
C THR A 122 23.99 1.80 6.06
N SER A 123 22.93 1.55 6.82
CA SER A 123 23.03 0.93 8.13
C SER A 123 21.81 0.05 8.37
N SER A 124 22.05 -1.21 8.73
CA SER A 124 20.99 -2.16 9.06
C SER A 124 20.70 -2.14 10.56
N TRP A 125 19.62 -2.82 10.94
CA TRP A 125 19.28 -3.13 12.31
C TRP A 125 20.41 -3.92 13.01
N GLY A 126 20.73 -3.57 14.26
CA GLY A 126 21.62 -4.33 15.13
C GLY A 126 22.78 -3.52 15.73
N ASN A 127 23.72 -4.24 16.37
CA ASN A 127 24.88 -3.60 17.01
C ASN A 127 25.79 -2.94 15.98
N ARG A 128 26.21 -1.70 16.25
CA ARG A 128 27.14 -0.92 15.45
C ARG A 128 28.12 -0.13 16.32
N GLU A 129 29.20 0.35 15.71
CA GLU A 129 30.19 1.21 16.34
C GLU A 129 30.43 2.43 15.45
N LEU A 130 29.94 3.60 15.89
CA LEU A 130 30.03 4.85 15.14
C LEU A 130 31.08 5.81 15.74
N GLY A 131 32.13 5.25 16.36
CA GLY A 131 33.22 6.04 16.98
C GLY A 131 32.90 6.65 18.35
N LYS A 132 31.75 6.31 18.95
CA LYS A 132 31.37 6.69 20.33
C LYS A 132 31.13 5.48 21.26
N GLY A 133 31.58 4.29 20.85
CA GLY A 133 31.33 3.02 21.52
C GLY A 133 30.23 2.19 20.86
N LYS A 134 29.88 1.07 21.50
CA LYS A 134 28.82 0.15 21.05
C LYS A 134 27.46 0.83 21.13
N ASP A 135 26.75 0.83 20.01
CA ASP A 135 25.38 1.36 19.85
C ASP A 135 24.49 0.27 19.27
N PHE A 136 23.22 0.20 19.70
CA PHE A 136 22.24 -0.69 19.09
C PHE A 136 21.31 0.09 18.17
N HIS A 137 21.39 -0.20 16.88
CA HIS A 137 20.59 0.45 15.87
C HIS A 137 19.22 -0.22 15.74
N ALA A 138 18.19 0.41 16.32
CA ALA A 138 16.80 -0.06 16.27
C ALA A 138 16.06 0.37 14.97
N ALA A 139 16.79 0.59 13.88
CA ALA A 139 16.26 1.15 12.64
C ALA A 139 16.93 0.58 11.40
N LEU A 140 16.45 1.02 10.24
CA LEU A 140 17.10 0.86 8.94
C LEU A 140 17.42 2.25 8.38
N ASP A 141 18.67 2.48 7.98
CA ASP A 141 19.12 3.73 7.36
C ASP A 141 19.22 3.55 5.84
N ILE A 142 18.45 4.37 5.10
CA ILE A 142 18.39 4.37 3.63
C ILE A 142 18.89 5.72 3.11
N ALA A 143 20.07 5.74 2.50
CA ALA A 143 20.70 6.94 1.98
C ALA A 143 20.25 7.27 0.56
N ASN A 144 19.91 8.54 0.35
CA ASN A 144 19.67 9.16 -0.95
C ASN A 144 19.87 10.69 -0.83
N SER A 145 19.72 11.41 -1.93
CA SER A 145 19.78 12.88 -1.98
C SER A 145 18.75 13.54 -1.06
N ILE A 146 19.10 14.70 -0.50
CA ILE A 146 18.14 15.54 0.24
C ILE A 146 16.98 15.89 -0.68
N GLY A 147 15.75 15.84 -0.17
CA GLY A 147 14.55 16.05 -0.99
C GLY A 147 13.97 14.77 -1.59
N THR A 148 14.65 13.62 -1.48
CA THR A 148 14.07 12.34 -1.87
C THR A 148 12.76 12.11 -1.11
N LYS A 149 11.70 11.73 -1.83
CA LYS A 149 10.37 11.54 -1.26
C LYS A 149 10.38 10.41 -0.22
N VAL A 150 9.71 10.65 0.91
CA VAL A 150 9.46 9.67 1.97
C VAL A 150 7.97 9.46 2.08
N VAL A 151 7.55 8.20 2.08
CA VAL A 151 6.13 7.80 2.09
C VAL A 151 5.77 7.00 3.33
N ALA A 152 4.49 7.02 3.69
CA ALA A 152 3.97 6.16 4.75
C ALA A 152 4.06 4.68 4.32
N VAL A 153 4.64 3.83 5.18
CA VAL A 153 4.83 2.39 4.90
C VAL A 153 3.53 1.59 4.88
N ALA A 154 2.46 2.11 5.47
CA ALA A 154 1.14 1.49 5.48
C ALA A 154 0.08 2.57 5.79
N ASP A 155 -1.20 2.24 5.58
CA ASP A 155 -2.32 3.05 6.05
C ASP A 155 -2.21 3.30 7.55
N GLY A 156 -2.51 4.51 8.01
CA GLY A 156 -2.40 4.82 9.43
C GLY A 156 -2.80 6.23 9.82
N THR A 157 -2.62 6.52 11.10
CA THR A 157 -2.86 7.84 11.68
C THR A 157 -1.53 8.40 12.17
N VAL A 158 -1.19 9.61 11.71
CA VAL A 158 -0.03 10.35 12.21
C VAL A 158 -0.26 10.69 13.67
N THR A 159 0.61 10.20 14.56
CA THR A 159 0.48 10.43 16.00
C THR A 159 1.38 11.54 16.51
N ILE A 160 2.55 11.72 15.88
CA ILE A 160 3.52 12.77 16.26
C ILE A 160 4.17 13.34 15.00
N THR A 161 4.39 14.64 15.01
CA THR A 161 5.24 15.35 14.04
C THR A 161 6.16 16.29 14.80
N ASN A 162 7.46 16.25 14.51
CA ASN A 162 8.44 17.20 15.01
C ASN A 162 9.08 17.94 13.84
N THR A 163 9.15 19.26 13.94
CA THR A 163 9.71 20.14 12.90
C THR A 163 10.62 21.20 13.54
N GLY A 164 11.35 21.95 12.71
CA GLY A 164 12.21 23.04 13.17
C GLY A 164 13.61 22.60 13.61
N CYS A 165 13.96 21.32 13.48
CA CYS A 165 15.33 20.87 13.68
C CYS A 165 16.19 21.22 12.45
N PRO A 166 17.37 21.85 12.66
CA PRO A 166 18.29 22.18 11.57
C PRO A 166 18.96 20.92 11.02
N VAL A 167 19.70 21.08 9.91
CA VAL A 167 20.71 20.09 9.50
C VAL A 167 21.61 19.83 10.70
N GLY A 168 21.78 18.57 11.05
CA GLY A 168 22.40 18.17 12.29
C GLY A 168 23.74 17.49 12.11
N TYR A 169 24.25 16.98 13.23
CA TYR A 169 25.55 16.33 13.35
C TYR A 169 25.43 15.19 14.37
N LEU A 170 26.37 14.25 14.33
CA LEU A 170 26.34 13.08 15.21
C LEU A 170 26.32 13.46 16.70
N GLY A 171 25.23 13.11 17.39
CA GLY A 171 24.98 13.43 18.80
C GLY A 171 24.12 14.66 19.06
N SER A 172 23.60 15.31 18.02
CA SER A 172 22.55 16.33 18.18
C SER A 172 21.34 15.76 18.92
N LYS A 173 20.80 16.52 19.86
CA LYS A 173 19.63 16.11 20.68
C LYS A 173 18.30 16.63 20.14
N CYS A 174 18.30 17.38 19.03
CA CYS A 174 17.08 17.93 18.46
C CYS A 174 16.12 16.80 18.05
N GLY A 175 14.84 16.92 18.43
CA GLY A 175 13.85 15.88 18.17
C GLY A 175 14.24 14.52 18.76
N TYR A 176 14.87 14.52 19.94
CA TYR A 176 15.41 13.31 20.60
C TYR A 176 16.50 12.58 19.81
N GLY A 177 17.15 13.26 18.87
CA GLY A 177 18.13 12.66 17.96
C GLY A 177 17.55 12.32 16.59
N TRP A 178 16.24 12.14 16.46
CA TRP A 178 15.61 11.92 15.14
C TRP A 178 15.50 13.19 14.29
N GLY A 179 15.74 14.38 14.84
CA GLY A 179 15.61 15.63 14.07
C GLY A 179 14.15 15.94 13.74
N ASN A 180 13.87 16.35 12.50
CA ASN A 180 12.48 16.42 12.04
C ASN A 180 11.99 15.00 11.78
N TYR A 181 10.88 14.63 12.40
CA TYR A 181 10.38 13.26 12.31
C TYR A 181 8.87 13.17 12.32
N ILE A 182 8.38 12.04 11.83
CA ILE A 182 6.97 11.68 11.81
C ILE A 182 6.83 10.33 12.51
N ARG A 183 5.77 10.17 13.30
CA ARG A 183 5.35 8.89 13.86
C ARG A 183 3.96 8.55 13.38
N ILE A 184 3.75 7.32 12.93
CA ILE A 184 2.46 6.86 12.42
C ILE A 184 2.10 5.54 13.11
N THR A 185 0.85 5.45 13.58
CA THR A 185 0.28 4.21 14.06
C THR A 185 -0.54 3.56 12.94
N HIS A 186 -0.31 2.26 12.75
CA HIS A 186 -0.94 1.45 11.72
C HIS A 186 -1.72 0.30 12.36
N VAL A 187 -2.82 -0.09 11.73
CA VAL A 187 -3.54 -1.33 12.06
C VAL A 187 -3.56 -2.20 10.82
N ILE A 188 -2.79 -3.28 10.84
CA ILE A 188 -2.63 -4.18 9.69
C ILE A 188 -3.04 -5.56 10.16
N ASN A 189 -4.07 -6.14 9.54
CA ASN A 189 -4.61 -7.45 9.90
C ASN A 189 -4.92 -7.60 11.40
N GLY A 190 -5.49 -6.55 12.01
CA GLY A 190 -5.83 -6.50 13.44
C GLY A 190 -4.65 -6.30 14.39
N VAL A 191 -3.43 -6.17 13.88
CA VAL A 191 -2.22 -5.94 14.66
C VAL A 191 -1.83 -4.46 14.59
N THR A 192 -1.52 -3.87 15.75
CA THR A 192 -1.03 -2.49 15.83
C THR A 192 0.48 -2.44 15.63
N TYR A 193 0.92 -1.57 14.72
CA TYR A 193 2.31 -1.22 14.48
C TYR A 193 2.53 0.28 14.65
N GLU A 194 3.77 0.68 14.93
CA GLU A 194 4.20 2.07 14.92
C GLU A 194 5.44 2.22 14.04
N SER A 195 5.45 3.20 13.15
CA SER A 195 6.62 3.55 12.33
C SER A 195 7.13 4.96 12.69
N ILE A 196 8.44 5.15 12.67
CA ILE A 196 9.10 6.45 12.91
C ILE A 196 10.00 6.78 11.72
N TYR A 197 9.81 7.96 11.13
CA TYR A 197 10.56 8.47 9.98
C TYR A 197 11.42 9.64 10.44
N GLY A 198 12.72 9.42 10.62
CA GLY A 198 13.66 10.40 11.13
C GLY A 198 14.46 11.14 10.05
N HIS A 199 15.19 12.15 10.52
CA HIS A 199 16.17 12.98 9.80
C HIS A 199 15.60 13.78 8.63
N LEU A 200 14.29 14.01 8.60
CA LEU A 200 13.63 14.67 7.46
C LEU A 200 14.12 16.10 7.26
N SER A 201 14.16 16.56 6.01
CA SER A 201 14.33 17.98 5.67
C SER A 201 13.00 18.73 5.72
N GLN A 202 11.92 18.03 5.41
CA GLN A 202 10.56 18.57 5.40
C GLN A 202 9.56 17.53 5.90
N VAL A 203 8.59 17.99 6.68
CA VAL A 203 7.42 17.22 7.12
C VAL A 203 6.19 17.80 6.44
N ASN A 204 5.44 16.97 5.70
CA ASN A 204 4.32 17.38 4.86
C ASN A 204 2.95 17.06 5.48
N VAL A 205 2.93 16.40 6.62
CA VAL A 205 1.73 15.98 7.33
C VAL A 205 1.73 16.49 8.77
N GLY A 206 0.56 16.59 9.38
CA GLY A 206 0.39 17.00 10.79
C GLY A 206 -0.15 15.85 11.66
N ALA A 207 -0.02 15.98 12.97
CA ALA A 207 -0.62 15.05 13.93
C ALA A 207 -2.14 14.91 13.73
N ASN A 208 -2.67 13.72 14.03
CA ASN A 208 -4.05 13.27 13.84
C ASN A 208 -4.51 13.12 12.38
N ARG A 209 -3.65 13.40 11.40
CA ARG A 209 -3.96 13.15 9.99
C ARG A 209 -3.97 11.66 9.69
N GLN A 210 -4.98 11.20 8.94
CA GLN A 210 -4.95 9.88 8.31
C GLN A 210 -4.10 9.94 7.04
N VAL A 211 -3.26 8.92 6.85
CA VAL A 211 -2.40 8.77 5.67
C VAL A 211 -2.62 7.40 5.05
N LYS A 212 -2.41 7.33 3.73
CA LYS A 212 -2.43 6.08 2.97
C LYS A 212 -1.04 5.51 2.75
N ALA A 213 -0.93 4.19 2.64
CA ALA A 213 0.29 3.55 2.21
C ALA A 213 0.77 4.18 0.89
N GLY A 214 2.04 4.59 0.82
CA GLY A 214 2.61 5.26 -0.35
C GLY A 214 2.32 6.77 -0.44
N GLU A 215 1.53 7.34 0.47
CA GLU A 215 1.34 8.79 0.55
C GLU A 215 2.64 9.50 0.95
N ILE A 216 3.02 10.56 0.24
CA ILE A 216 4.18 11.38 0.58
C ILE A 216 3.91 12.10 1.89
N ILE A 217 4.70 11.77 2.92
CA ILE A 217 4.57 12.34 4.26
C ILE A 217 5.69 13.33 4.58
N GLY A 218 6.79 13.31 3.83
CA GLY A 218 7.92 14.21 4.02
C GLY A 218 9.01 14.02 2.98
N LEU A 219 10.12 14.73 3.18
CA LEU A 219 11.29 14.68 2.32
C LEU A 219 12.53 14.30 3.14
N MET A 220 13.36 13.44 2.58
CA MET A 220 14.63 13.00 3.17
C MET A 220 15.54 14.19 3.44
N GLY A 221 16.31 14.11 4.52
CA GLY A 221 17.26 15.15 4.91
C GLY A 221 18.38 14.60 5.77
N SER A 222 18.94 15.48 6.59
CA SER A 222 20.01 15.16 7.55
C SER A 222 19.84 15.96 8.84
N SER A 223 18.59 16.13 9.30
CA SER A 223 18.32 16.85 10.55
C SER A 223 18.57 15.98 11.79
N GLY A 224 18.86 16.58 12.95
CA GLY A 224 19.09 15.82 14.19
C GLY A 224 20.43 15.07 14.23
N SER A 225 20.50 13.91 14.89
CA SER A 225 21.73 13.13 15.02
C SER A 225 22.03 12.34 13.75
N SER A 226 22.49 13.02 12.71
CA SER A 226 22.73 12.47 11.38
C SER A 226 24.15 12.81 10.90
N THR A 227 24.79 11.90 10.16
CA THR A 227 26.12 12.11 9.55
C THR A 227 26.06 12.46 8.06
N GLY A 228 24.87 12.39 7.46
CA GLY A 228 24.63 12.66 6.04
C GLY A 228 23.19 12.37 5.65
N SER A 229 22.80 12.66 4.41
CA SER A 229 21.41 12.50 3.96
C SER A 229 20.95 11.04 3.95
N HIS A 230 19.96 10.71 4.78
CA HIS A 230 19.32 9.40 4.82
C HIS A 230 17.95 9.46 5.50
N LEU A 231 17.12 8.46 5.22
CA LEU A 231 15.95 8.14 6.02
C LEU A 231 16.35 7.14 7.10
N HIS A 232 16.11 7.48 8.37
CA HIS A 232 16.12 6.57 9.51
C HIS A 232 14.69 6.07 9.73
N ILE A 233 14.41 4.80 9.46
CA ILE A 233 13.08 4.21 9.63
C ILE A 233 13.07 3.15 10.74
N GLU A 234 12.25 3.37 11.76
CA GLU A 234 11.99 2.39 12.82
C GLU A 234 10.61 1.76 12.66
N LEU A 235 10.47 0.52 13.11
CA LEU A 235 9.19 -0.19 13.19
C LEU A 235 9.05 -0.82 14.57
N HIS A 236 7.86 -0.78 15.16
CA HIS A 236 7.59 -1.29 16.51
C HIS A 236 6.27 -2.05 16.62
N LYS A 237 6.20 -2.99 17.58
CA LYS A 237 4.96 -3.67 17.99
C LYS A 237 5.01 -3.98 19.50
N PRO A 238 4.07 -3.49 20.35
CA PRO A 238 2.98 -2.52 20.13
C PRO A 238 3.49 -1.06 20.29
N LYS A 239 2.68 -0.09 20.76
CA LYS A 239 3.08 1.32 20.97
C LYS A 239 4.38 1.43 21.79
N ARG A 240 5.28 2.32 21.37
CA ARG A 240 6.55 2.59 22.07
C ARG A 240 6.33 3.38 23.37
N TYR A 241 6.85 2.85 24.49
CA TYR A 241 6.87 3.51 25.80
C TYR A 241 8.31 3.78 26.27
N GLY A 242 8.99 4.72 25.59
CA GLY A 242 10.32 5.21 26.01
C GLY A 242 11.52 4.41 25.52
N ASN A 243 11.45 3.08 25.50
CA ASN A 243 12.59 2.20 25.21
C ASN A 243 12.51 1.57 23.80
N ASN A 244 13.56 0.85 23.39
CA ASN A 244 13.61 0.07 22.14
C ASN A 244 13.07 -1.37 22.29
N ASP A 245 12.50 -1.73 23.45
CA ASP A 245 12.16 -3.12 23.83
C ASP A 245 11.10 -3.77 22.92
N ASN A 246 10.38 -2.96 22.14
CA ASN A 246 9.33 -3.35 21.21
C ASN A 246 9.71 -3.12 19.74
N ALA A 247 10.96 -2.73 19.47
CA ALA A 247 11.42 -2.43 18.13
C ALA A 247 11.58 -3.72 17.30
N LEU A 248 11.29 -3.62 16.02
CA LEU A 248 11.32 -4.71 15.05
C LEU A 248 12.34 -4.38 13.97
N ASN A 249 13.06 -5.40 13.49
CA ASN A 249 13.92 -5.25 12.32
C ASN A 249 13.06 -4.91 11.08
N PRO A 250 13.18 -3.71 10.49
CA PRO A 250 12.33 -3.31 9.36
C PRO A 250 12.52 -4.20 8.13
N LEU A 251 13.69 -4.83 7.96
CA LEU A 251 13.98 -5.71 6.81
C LEU A 251 13.10 -6.97 6.76
N TYR A 252 12.46 -7.36 7.87
CA TYR A 252 11.53 -8.49 7.89
C TYR A 252 10.10 -8.11 7.49
N TYR A 253 9.79 -6.81 7.42
CA TYR A 253 8.43 -6.31 7.20
C TYR A 253 8.31 -5.47 5.95
N LEU A 254 9.32 -4.67 5.63
CA LEU A 254 9.31 -3.79 4.47
C LEU A 254 9.67 -4.57 3.18
N PRO A 255 9.09 -4.20 2.03
CA PRO A 255 9.54 -4.69 0.73
C PRO A 255 11.02 -4.34 0.45
N PRO A 256 11.65 -4.98 -0.55
CA PRO A 256 12.99 -4.62 -1.00
C PRO A 256 13.09 -3.12 -1.35
N ILE A 257 14.14 -2.47 -0.87
CA ILE A 257 14.40 -1.06 -1.18
C ILE A 257 14.96 -0.95 -2.59
N GLN A 258 14.25 -0.24 -3.46
CA GLN A 258 14.69 0.02 -4.82
C GLN A 258 15.78 1.10 -4.81
N GLN A 259 16.82 0.89 -5.61
CA GLN A 259 17.87 1.88 -5.84
C GLN A 259 17.42 2.94 -6.87
#